data_AF-B0E9V4-F1
#
_entry.id   AF-B0E9V4-F1
#
_cell.length_a   1.000
_cell.length_b   1.000
_cell.length_c   1.000
_cell.angle_alpha   90.00
_cell.angle_beta   90.00
_cell.angle_gamma   90.00
#
_symmetry.space_group_name_H-M   'P 1'
#
loop_
_entity.id
_entity.type
_entity.pdbx_description
1 polymer ?
#
loop_
_entity_poly.entity_id
_entity_poly.type
_entity_poly.pdbx_seq_one_letter_code
_entity_poly.pdbx_strand_id
1 'polypeptide(L)'
;MFGSNTSNIPDVFNSSEETEIEETNASIKDLNMLLTDIIELADKANMLSTGVSMSFGDKPMYTLNKTINTHLDIIQELKRDIKNLQRKNRLIITKLRSEDKKDKELEKSVKEETKPKRRKTQLL
;
A
#
# COMPACT_ATOMS: atom_id res chain seq x y z
N MET A 1 12.75 -7.49 -19.49
CA MET A 1 12.52 -6.29 -18.67
C MET A 1 11.03 -6.18 -18.43
N PHE A 2 10.55 -6.36 -17.20
CA PHE A 2 9.12 -6.28 -16.88
C PHE A 2 8.79 -4.84 -16.48
N GLY A 3 8.33 -4.05 -17.44
CA GLY A 3 7.68 -2.77 -17.18
C GLY A 3 6.18 -3.00 -17.00
N SER A 4 5.66 -2.86 -15.78
CA SER A 4 4.22 -2.81 -15.57
C SER A 4 3.68 -1.46 -16.05
N ASN A 5 2.71 -1.48 -16.97
CA ASN A 5 2.01 -0.28 -17.42
C ASN A 5 1.34 0.42 -16.23
N THR A 6 1.86 1.57 -15.84
CA THR A 6 1.23 2.42 -14.82
C THR A 6 -0.04 3.04 -15.42
N SER A 7 -1.21 2.55 -15.02
CA SER A 7 -2.46 3.24 -15.32
C SER A 7 -2.48 4.55 -14.53
N ASN A 8 -2.48 5.67 -15.27
CA ASN A 8 -2.71 7.02 -14.72
C ASN A 8 -4.21 7.22 -14.45
N ILE A 9 -4.80 6.35 -13.63
CA ILE A 9 -6.13 6.64 -13.07
C ILE A 9 -5.88 7.60 -11.91
N PRO A 10 -6.41 8.85 -11.96
CA PRO A 10 -6.36 9.73 -10.80
C PRO A 10 -7.13 9.06 -9.66
N ASP A 11 -6.49 8.88 -8.50
CA ASP A 11 -7.16 8.47 -7.27
C ASP A 11 -8.13 9.60 -6.87
N VAL A 12 -9.38 9.50 -7.33
CA VAL A 12 -10.46 10.40 -6.92
C VAL A 12 -10.94 9.94 -5.55
N PHE A 13 -10.44 10.62 -4.51
CA PHE A 13 -10.93 10.52 -3.14
C PHE A 13 -12.35 11.12 -3.08
N ASN A 14 -13.36 10.26 -3.17
CA ASN A 14 -14.77 10.64 -3.05
C ASN A 14 -15.19 10.68 -1.57
N SER A 15 -14.73 11.68 -0.82
CA SER A 15 -15.45 12.29 0.31
C SER A 15 -14.55 13.30 1.01
N SER A 16 -15.13 14.44 1.37
CA SER A 16 -14.55 15.56 2.13
C SER A 16 -14.12 15.22 3.57
N GLU A 17 -13.95 13.94 3.90
CA GLU A 17 -13.53 13.44 5.23
C GLU A 17 -12.12 12.82 5.22
N GLU A 18 -11.49 12.65 4.06
CA GLU A 18 -10.13 12.08 3.97
C GLU A 18 -9.08 13.16 4.26
N THR A 19 -8.88 13.38 5.57
CA THR A 19 -7.67 13.79 6.28
C THR A 19 -6.55 14.39 5.44
N GLU A 20 -6.22 15.63 5.77
CA GLU A 20 -4.97 16.33 5.43
C GLU A 20 -3.80 15.36 5.30
N ILE A 21 -3.18 15.34 4.12
CA ILE A 21 -1.96 14.58 3.89
C ILE A 21 -0.86 15.34 4.65
N GLU A 22 -0.62 14.97 5.91
CA GLU A 22 0.61 15.38 6.59
C GLU A 22 1.78 14.89 5.75
N GLU A 23 2.55 15.84 5.20
CA GLU A 23 3.73 15.60 4.38
C GLU A 23 4.89 15.06 5.24
N THR A 24 4.73 13.85 5.77
CA THR A 24 5.84 13.09 6.35
C THR A 24 6.40 12.17 5.28
N ASN A 25 7.72 12.25 5.05
CA ASN A 25 8.46 11.35 4.15
C ASN A 25 8.15 9.89 4.45
N ALA A 26 8.12 9.04 3.43
CA ALA A 26 7.95 7.60 3.62
C ALA A 26 9.03 7.05 4.56
N SER A 27 8.63 6.47 5.70
CA SER A 27 9.54 5.99 6.73
C SER A 27 9.81 4.49 6.60
N ILE A 28 10.97 4.02 7.07
CA ILE A 28 11.22 2.58 7.31
C ILE A 28 10.12 1.97 8.20
N LYS A 29 9.54 2.78 9.10
CA LYS A 29 8.40 2.37 9.92
C LYS A 29 7.19 1.96 9.06
N ASP A 30 6.90 2.67 7.97
CA ASP A 30 5.78 2.36 7.08
C ASP A 30 6.01 1.03 6.35
N LEU A 31 7.25 0.76 5.93
CA LEU A 31 7.63 -0.53 5.36
C LEU A 31 7.48 -1.67 6.38
N ASN A 32 7.95 -1.49 7.60
CA ASN A 32 7.79 -2.48 8.66
C ASN A 32 6.32 -2.76 8.95
N MET A 33 5.48 -1.72 9.01
CA MET A 33 4.04 -1.88 9.19
C MET A 33 3.39 -2.66 8.05
N LEU A 34 3.78 -2.42 6.80
CA LEU A 34 3.30 -3.21 5.66
C LEU A 34 3.68 -4.69 5.75
N LEU A 35 4.94 -4.97 6.12
CA LEU A 35 5.40 -6.35 6.26
C LEU A 35 4.66 -7.06 7.39
N THR A 36 4.43 -6.40 8.52
CA THR A 36 3.63 -6.95 9.62
C THR A 36 2.19 -7.20 9.19
N ASP A 37 1.53 -6.24 8.52
CA ASP A 37 0.15 -6.41 8.02
C ASP A 37 0.04 -7.63 7.08
N ILE A 38 1.05 -7.86 6.22
CA ILE A 38 1.08 -9.01 5.30
C ILE A 38 1.22 -10.33 6.07
N ILE A 39 2.09 -10.36 7.10
CA ILE A 39 2.28 -11.55 7.94
C ILE A 39 0.97 -11.88 8.67
N GLU A 40 0.32 -10.90 9.28
CA GLU A 40 -0.95 -11.08 9.98
C GLU A 40 -2.04 -11.61 9.04
N LEU A 41 -2.10 -11.10 7.80
CA LEU A 41 -3.05 -11.58 6.80
C LEU A 41 -2.78 -13.03 6.40
N ALA A 42 -1.51 -13.40 6.24
CA ALA A 42 -1.09 -14.75 5.90
C ALA A 42 -1.45 -15.73 7.03
N ASP A 43 -1.24 -15.36 8.29
CA ASP A 43 -1.59 -16.17 9.45
C ASP A 43 -3.11 -16.40 9.53
N LYS A 44 -3.93 -15.35 9.33
CA LYS A 44 -5.39 -15.48 9.27
C LYS A 44 -5.85 -16.37 8.11
N ALA A 45 -5.22 -16.26 6.94
CA ALA A 45 -5.52 -17.14 5.81
C ALA A 45 -5.12 -18.60 6.10
N ASN A 46 -4.02 -18.80 6.81
CA ASN A 46 -3.56 -20.13 7.20
C ASN A 46 -4.56 -20.85 8.12
N MET A 47 -5.29 -20.12 8.98
CA MET A 47 -6.36 -20.69 9.82
C MET A 47 -7.45 -21.41 9.00
N LEU A 48 -7.75 -20.93 7.79
CA LEU A 48 -8.67 -21.60 6.88
C LEU A 48 -8.12 -22.94 6.40
N SER A 49 -6.81 -23.02 6.17
CA SER A 49 -6.15 -24.27 5.77
C SER A 49 -6.06 -25.26 6.92
N THR A 50 -5.71 -24.80 8.12
CA THR A 50 -5.57 -25.68 9.30
C THR A 50 -6.93 -26.21 9.78
N GLY A 51 -8.01 -25.43 9.63
CA GLY A 51 -9.35 -25.86 10.00
C GLY A 51 -9.87 -27.05 9.21
N VAL A 52 -9.39 -27.26 7.97
CA VAL A 52 -9.71 -28.44 7.16
C VAL A 52 -9.07 -29.71 7.71
N SER A 53 -7.96 -29.59 8.43
CA SER A 53 -7.25 -30.73 9.03
C SER A 53 -7.78 -31.13 10.41
N MET A 54 -8.88 -30.52 10.88
CA MET A 54 -9.46 -30.83 12.18
C MET A 54 -10.21 -32.17 12.20
N SER A 55 -10.03 -32.93 13.28
CA SER A 55 -10.85 -34.11 13.58
C SER A 55 -12.22 -33.67 14.09
N PHE A 56 -13.27 -34.28 13.55
CA PHE A 56 -14.66 -33.96 13.89
C PHE A 56 -15.13 -34.51 15.25
N GLY A 57 -14.35 -35.41 15.87
CA GLY A 57 -14.62 -35.99 17.18
C GLY A 57 -15.99 -36.68 17.31
N ASP A 58 -16.53 -36.69 18.52
CA ASP A 58 -17.76 -37.43 18.87
C ASP A 58 -19.05 -36.83 18.30
N LYS A 59 -19.03 -35.57 17.85
CA LYS A 59 -20.20 -34.84 17.33
C LYS A 59 -19.91 -34.19 15.97
N PRO A 60 -19.77 -34.99 14.90
CA PRO A 60 -19.20 -34.51 13.66
C PRO A 60 -20.03 -33.43 12.97
N MET A 61 -21.36 -33.52 13.01
CA MET A 61 -22.24 -32.51 12.40
C MET A 61 -22.22 -31.17 13.13
N TYR A 62 -22.14 -31.18 14.46
CA TYR A 62 -22.02 -29.95 15.24
C TYR A 62 -20.67 -29.27 14.98
N THR A 63 -19.58 -30.05 15.01
CA THR A 63 -18.22 -29.56 14.73
C THR A 63 -18.12 -29.01 13.32
N LEU A 64 -18.66 -29.71 12.31
CA LEU A 64 -18.68 -29.26 10.92
C LEU A 64 -19.44 -27.94 10.75
N ASN A 65 -20.65 -27.83 11.31
CA ASN A 65 -21.42 -26.59 11.24
C ASN A 65 -20.65 -25.42 11.90
N LYS A 66 -20.02 -25.66 13.05
CA LYS A 66 -19.19 -24.65 13.71
C LYS A 66 -18.01 -24.23 12.85
N THR A 67 -17.26 -25.19 12.28
CA THR A 67 -16.11 -24.92 11.40
C THR A 67 -16.51 -24.09 10.19
N ILE A 68 -17.62 -24.43 9.52
CA ILE A 68 -18.13 -23.68 8.37
C ILE A 68 -18.45 -22.24 8.74
N ASN A 69 -19.16 -22.01 9.86
CA ASN A 69 -19.48 -20.66 10.31
C ASN A 69 -18.21 -19.86 10.63
N THR A 70 -17.27 -20.46 11.36
CA THR A 70 -16.00 -19.79 11.67
C THR A 70 -15.16 -19.48 10.42
N HIS A 71 -15.19 -20.35 9.39
CA HIS A 71 -14.54 -20.06 8.12
C HIS A 71 -15.19 -18.89 7.38
N LEU A 72 -16.52 -18.79 7.42
CA LEU A 72 -17.22 -17.64 6.83
C LEU A 72 -16.84 -16.33 7.53
N ASP A 73 -16.75 -16.33 8.85
CA ASP A 73 -16.34 -15.16 9.63
C ASP A 73 -14.91 -14.72 9.29
N ILE A 74 -13.95 -15.67 9.28
CA ILE A 74 -12.55 -15.39 8.90
C ILE A 74 -12.46 -14.85 7.46
N ILE A 75 -13.23 -15.40 6.51
CA ILE A 75 -13.26 -14.89 5.13
C ILE A 75 -13.76 -13.44 5.09
N GLN A 76 -14.74 -13.08 5.90
CA GLN A 76 -15.23 -11.70 5.97
C GLN A 76 -14.19 -10.74 6.57
N GLU A 77 -13.50 -11.17 7.62
CA GLU A 77 -12.40 -10.40 8.21
C GLU A 77 -11.25 -10.19 7.22
N LEU A 78 -10.80 -11.25 6.55
CA LEU A 78 -9.76 -11.18 5.52
C LEU A 78 -10.11 -10.19 4.40
N LYS A 79 -11.38 -10.16 3.96
CA LYS A 79 -11.83 -9.17 2.96
C LYS A 79 -11.68 -7.72 3.45
N ARG A 80 -11.98 -7.45 4.73
CA ARG A 80 -11.83 -6.12 5.32
C ARG A 80 -10.36 -5.75 5.44
N ASP A 81 -9.53 -6.67 5.91
CA ASP A 81 -8.10 -6.46 6.11
C ASP A 81 -7.37 -6.25 4.78
N ILE A 82 -7.68 -7.03 3.74
CA ILE A 82 -7.16 -6.83 2.38
C ILE A 82 -7.53 -5.43 1.86
N LYS A 83 -8.78 -4.99 2.06
CA LYS A 83 -9.21 -3.66 1.62
C LYS A 83 -8.45 -2.54 2.34
N ASN A 84 -8.18 -2.71 3.63
CA ASN A 84 -7.38 -1.77 4.41
C ASN A 84 -5.92 -1.75 3.96
N LEU A 85 -5.30 -2.91 3.74
CA LEU A 85 -3.95 -3.03 3.21
C LEU A 85 -3.83 -2.38 1.83
N GLN A 86 -4.81 -2.60 0.94
CA GLN A 86 -4.86 -1.95 -0.37
C GLN A 86 -4.92 -0.42 -0.26
N ARG A 87 -5.71 0.13 0.67
CA ARG A 87 -5.77 1.58 0.92
C ARG A 87 -4.43 2.11 1.41
N LYS A 88 -3.80 1.47 2.41
CA LYS A 88 -2.47 1.84 2.91
C LYS A 88 -1.42 1.82 1.79
N ASN A 89 -1.40 0.77 0.97
CA ASN A 89 -0.50 0.66 -0.17
C ASN A 89 -0.69 1.78 -1.20
N ARG A 90 -1.93 2.16 -1.51
CA ARG A 90 -2.22 3.29 -2.40
C ARG A 90 -1.69 4.60 -1.84
N LEU A 91 -1.89 4.85 -0.54
CA LEU A 91 -1.36 6.05 0.12
C LEU A 91 0.17 6.11 0.03
N ILE A 92 0.85 4.99 0.27
CA ILE A 92 2.30 4.90 0.18
C ILE A 92 2.79 5.14 -1.26
N ILE A 93 2.14 4.52 -2.26
CA ILE A 93 2.46 4.75 -3.67
C ILE A 93 2.28 6.23 -4.05
N THR A 94 1.19 6.86 -3.61
CA THR A 94 0.93 8.28 -3.87
C THR A 94 1.98 9.17 -3.21
N LYS A 95 2.40 8.86 -1.98
CA LYS A 95 3.50 9.54 -1.31
C LYS A 95 4.82 9.41 -2.08
N LEU A 96 5.22 8.19 -2.44
CA LEU A 96 6.44 7.95 -3.23
C LEU A 96 6.42 8.70 -4.58
N ARG A 97 5.27 8.69 -5.28
CA ARG A 97 5.11 9.46 -6.53
C ARG A 97 5.21 10.97 -6.32
N SER A 98 4.84 11.49 -5.16
CA SER A 98 4.96 12.91 -4.84
C SER A 98 6.41 13.29 -4.52
N GLU A 99 7.14 12.43 -3.80
CA GLU A 99 8.59 12.59 -3.55
C GLU A 99 9.37 12.58 -4.87
N ASP A 100 9.12 11.60 -5.76
CA ASP A 100 9.73 11.51 -7.09
C ASP A 100 9.54 12.78 -7.94
N LYS A 101 8.41 13.48 -7.76
CA LYS A 101 8.13 14.74 -8.46
C LYS A 101 8.92 15.89 -7.86
N LYS A 102 8.95 15.99 -6.52
CA LYS A 102 9.73 17.01 -5.79
C LYS A 102 11.22 16.88 -6.13
N ASP A 103 11.77 15.66 -6.18
CA ASP A 103 13.16 15.42 -6.54
C ASP A 103 13.49 15.85 -7.98
N LYS A 104 12.60 15.57 -8.93
CA LYS A 104 12.75 16.00 -10.33
C LYS A 104 12.67 17.52 -10.49
N GLU A 105 11.89 18.21 -9.66
CA GLU A 105 11.82 19.68 -9.64
C GLU A 105 13.08 20.29 -9.03
N LEU A 106 13.58 19.72 -7.93
CA LEU A 106 14.85 20.11 -7.32
C LEU A 106 16.01 19.92 -8.30
N GLU A 107 16.11 18.79 -9.00
CA GLU A 107 17.14 18.57 -10.02
C GLU A 107 17.09 19.60 -11.16
N LYS A 108 15.89 20.01 -11.58
CA LYS A 108 15.74 21.05 -12.61
C LYS A 108 16.21 22.41 -12.11
N SER A 109 15.84 22.78 -10.89
CA SER A 109 16.27 24.05 -10.27
C SER A 109 17.79 24.14 -10.13
N VAL A 110 18.45 23.07 -9.66
CA VAL A 110 19.91 23.00 -9.55
C VAL A 110 20.58 23.11 -10.93
N LYS A 111 20.02 22.47 -11.96
CA LYS A 111 20.51 22.57 -13.35
C LYS A 111 20.30 23.96 -13.96
N GLU A 112 19.33 24.74 -13.50
CA GLU A 112 19.10 26.12 -13.95
C GLU A 112 20.02 27.11 -13.24
N GLU A 113 20.25 26.95 -11.93
CA GLU A 113 21.16 27.79 -11.15
C GLU A 113 22.63 27.60 -11.52
N THR A 114 23.02 26.40 -11.93
CA THR A 114 24.39 26.07 -12.35
C THR A 114 24.72 26.46 -13.80
N LYS A 115 23.76 26.99 -14.58
CA LYS A 115 24.05 27.48 -15.94
C LYS A 115 24.93 28.74 -15.87
N PRO A 116 26.11 28.75 -16.53
CA PRO A 116 26.99 29.91 -16.48
C PRO A 116 26.33 31.12 -17.16
N LYS A 117 26.28 32.25 -16.44
CA LYS A 117 25.84 33.55 -17.01
C LYS A 117 26.66 33.84 -18.25
N ARG A 118 26.02 33.84 -19.44
CA ARG A 118 26.64 34.28 -20.69
C ARG A 118 27.17 35.70 -20.51
N ARG A 119 28.50 35.85 -20.43
CA ARG A 119 29.15 37.17 -20.53
C ARG A 119 28.75 37.76 -21.88
N LYS A 120 28.00 38.86 -21.87
CA LYS A 120 27.78 39.67 -23.07
C LYS A 120 29.13 40.26 -23.46
N THR A 121 29.77 39.69 -24.47
CA THR A 121 30.85 40.38 -25.18
C THR A 121 30.20 41.51 -25.99
N GLN A 122 30.22 42.72 -25.44
CA GLN A 122 30.05 43.92 -26.26
C GLN A 122 31.32 44.06 -27.10
N LEU A 123 31.20 43.79 -28.39
CA LEU A 123 32.23 44.12 -29.37
C LEU A 123 32.25 45.65 -29.46
N LEU A 124 33.34 46.25 -28.96
CA LEU A 124 33.76 47.63 -29.19
C LEU A 124 34.49 47.72 -30.53
#